data_AF-A0A8K0KD57-F1
#
_entry.id   AF-A0A8K0KD57-F1
#
_cell.length_a   1.000
_cell.length_b   1.000
_cell.length_c   1.000
_cell.angle_alpha   90.00
_cell.angle_beta   90.00
_cell.angle_gamma   90.00
#
_symmetry.space_group_name_H-M   'P 1'
#
loop_
_entity.id
_entity.type
_entity.pdbx_description
1 polymer ?
#
loop_
_entity_poly.entity_id
_entity_poly.type
_entity_poly.pdbx_seq_one_letter_code
_entity_poly.pdbx_strand_id
1 'polypeptide(L)'
;MSPSIIWENLTGGDEKSLHAATVVENRDVWYMDEGSLTVKLCEAVQENPDEQPDVVDPCCACDEAKYENVYGSFKVVFEGLWSRHTHPKNFPTNSWLTRFSDVIGASHSADYRFWDYGEIASDGLKNVAEKGSTRMLESELKAQSEHIRTIIKARGISYPNVTGKTFAVFRVDKKHHLMSLVSMLGE
;
A
#
# COMPACT_ATOMS: atom_id res chain seq x y z
N MET A 1 -39.78 33.92 13.15
CA MET A 1 -38.78 34.24 12.11
C MET A 1 -38.12 32.94 11.73
N SER A 2 -38.01 32.64 10.44
CA SER A 2 -37.29 31.47 9.95
C SER A 2 -35.81 31.86 9.79
N PRO A 3 -34.85 31.09 10.32
CA PRO A 3 -33.44 31.40 10.13
C PRO A 3 -33.07 31.26 8.65
N SER A 4 -32.22 32.16 8.16
CA SER A 4 -31.72 32.18 6.78
C SER A 4 -30.22 31.87 6.76
N ILE A 5 -29.81 31.00 5.84
CA ILE A 5 -28.41 30.59 5.65
C ILE A 5 -27.87 31.26 4.40
N ILE A 6 -26.69 31.87 4.52
CA ILE A 6 -25.96 32.51 3.41
C ILE A 6 -24.61 31.80 3.26
N TRP A 7 -24.23 31.48 2.02
CA TRP A 7 -22.97 30.82 1.68
C TRP A 7 -22.05 31.74 0.89
N GLU A 8 -20.80 31.86 1.33
CA GLU A 8 -19.76 32.59 0.62
C GLU A 8 -18.56 31.69 0.32
N ASN A 9 -17.98 31.88 -0.87
CA ASN A 9 -16.78 31.18 -1.30
C ASN A 9 -15.59 32.16 -1.26
N LEU A 10 -14.66 31.92 -0.35
CA LEU A 10 -13.48 32.75 -0.18
C LEU A 10 -12.29 32.02 -0.81
N THR A 11 -11.77 32.55 -1.92
CA THR A 11 -10.58 32.02 -2.59
C THR A 11 -9.33 32.60 -1.92
N GLY A 12 -8.66 31.80 -1.08
CA GLY A 12 -7.30 32.07 -0.64
C GLY A 12 -6.33 31.61 -1.74
N GLY A 13 -5.34 32.44 -2.09
CA GLY A 13 -4.27 32.02 -2.99
C GLY A 13 -3.61 30.73 -2.45
N ASP A 14 -3.35 29.82 -3.39
CA ASP A 14 -2.92 28.42 -3.21
C ASP A 14 -4.05 27.43 -2.85
N GLU A 15 -4.73 26.95 -3.90
CA GLU A 15 -5.35 25.62 -4.03
C GLU A 15 -6.30 25.15 -2.91
N LYS A 16 -6.85 26.09 -2.13
CA LYS A 16 -7.76 25.83 -1.02
C LYS A 16 -8.93 26.79 -1.08
N SER A 17 -10.13 26.23 -1.19
CA SER A 17 -11.40 26.96 -1.17
C SER A 17 -11.99 26.90 0.24
N LEU A 18 -12.30 28.07 0.79
CA LEU A 18 -12.93 28.21 2.10
C LEU A 18 -14.41 28.50 1.89
N HIS A 19 -15.24 27.58 2.38
CA HIS A 19 -16.68 27.73 2.38
C HIS A 19 -17.14 28.06 3.79
N ALA A 20 -17.75 29.23 3.94
CA ALA A 20 -18.30 29.70 5.21
C ALA A 20 -19.82 29.83 5.11
N ALA A 21 -20.52 29.34 6.13
CA ALA A 21 -21.94 29.51 6.34
C ALA A 21 -22.19 30.57 7.41
N THR A 22 -23.09 31.50 7.11
CA THR A 22 -23.61 32.44 8.11
C THR A 22 -25.04 32.07 8.47
N VAL A 23 -25.31 31.94 9.77
CA VAL A 23 -26.65 31.70 10.31
C VAL A 23 -27.12 32.98 11.00
N VAL A 24 -28.21 33.56 10.51
CA VAL A 24 -28.83 34.74 11.11
C VAL A 24 -30.10 34.33 11.85
N GLU A 25 -30.10 34.48 13.17
CA GLU A 25 -31.25 34.17 14.03
C GLU A 25 -32.23 35.35 14.07
N ASN A 26 -31.70 36.57 14.19
CA ASN A 26 -32.42 37.84 14.19
C ASN A 26 -31.44 39.00 13.92
N ARG A 27 -31.95 40.24 13.88
CA ARG A 27 -31.23 41.39 13.29
C ARG A 27 -29.91 41.75 13.98
N ASP A 28 -29.77 41.38 15.25
CA ASP A 28 -28.61 41.68 16.09
C ASP A 28 -27.79 40.43 16.47
N VAL A 29 -28.27 39.23 16.14
CA VAL A 29 -27.58 37.95 16.45
C VAL A 29 -27.35 37.15 15.17
N TRP A 30 -26.08 36.98 14.85
CA TRP A 30 -25.60 36.20 13.71
C TRP A 30 -24.36 35.40 14.11
N TYR A 31 -24.17 34.25 13.47
CA TYR A 31 -23.06 33.33 13.69
C TYR A 31 -22.33 33.10 12.36
N MET A 32 -21.01 33.24 12.36
CA MET A 32 -20.11 33.03 11.22
C MET A 32 -18.76 32.50 11.74
N ASP A 33 -18.01 31.78 10.90
CA ASP A 33 -16.61 31.38 11.12
C ASP A 33 -16.30 30.43 12.30
N GLU A 34 -17.29 29.94 13.03
CA GLU A 34 -17.09 29.04 14.17
C GLU A 34 -17.35 27.56 13.86
N GLY A 35 -16.39 26.71 14.22
CA GLY A 35 -16.54 25.25 14.27
C GLY A 35 -17.03 24.63 12.96
N SER A 36 -18.24 24.07 12.99
CA SER A 36 -18.88 23.39 11.85
C SER A 36 -19.43 24.31 10.77
N LEU A 37 -19.36 25.63 10.96
CA LEU A 37 -19.86 26.62 9.98
C LEU A 37 -18.82 26.96 8.91
N THR A 38 -17.59 26.45 9.02
CA THR A 38 -16.52 26.68 8.05
C THR A 38 -15.96 25.35 7.57
N VAL A 39 -16.00 25.11 6.27
CA VAL A 39 -15.43 23.93 5.62
C VAL A 39 -14.29 24.36 4.71
N LYS A 40 -13.11 23.80 4.93
CA LYS A 40 -11.96 23.94 4.02
C LYS A 40 -11.98 22.80 3.03
N LEU A 41 -12.10 23.12 1.75
CA LEU A 41 -11.93 22.17 0.66
C LEU A 41 -10.55 22.40 0.03
N CYS A 42 -9.77 21.33 -0.06
CA CYS A 42 -8.53 21.29 -0.82
C CYS A 42 -8.82 20.64 -2.17
N GLU A 43 -8.02 20.96 -3.19
CA GLU A 43 -8.04 20.18 -4.43
C GLU A 43 -7.77 18.71 -4.12
N ALA A 44 -8.59 17.83 -4.71
CA ALA A 44 -8.39 16.40 -4.58
C ALA A 44 -7.10 16.06 -5.35
N VAL A 45 -6.06 15.64 -4.62
CA VAL A 45 -4.86 15.10 -5.25
C VAL A 45 -5.29 13.93 -6.11
N GLN A 46 -5.07 14.01 -7.43
CA GLN A 46 -5.20 12.85 -8.28
C GLN A 46 -4.09 11.87 -7.88
N GLU A 47 -4.42 10.89 -7.05
CA GLU A 47 -3.48 9.83 -6.69
C GLU A 47 -3.09 9.10 -7.98
N ASN A 48 -1.83 9.27 -8.40
CA ASN A 48 -1.25 8.47 -9.45
C ASN A 48 -0.99 7.07 -8.87
N PRO A 49 -1.69 6.01 -9.33
CA PRO A 49 -1.53 4.68 -8.76
C PRO A 49 -0.11 4.11 -8.95
N ASP A 50 0.69 4.71 -9.83
CA ASP A 50 2.07 4.30 -10.08
C ASP A 50 3.11 5.02 -9.19
N GLU A 51 2.69 6.02 -8.41
CA GLU A 51 3.59 6.72 -7.48
C GLU A 51 3.53 6.12 -6.07
N GLN A 52 4.70 5.79 -5.53
CA GLN A 52 4.80 5.30 -4.16
C GLN A 52 4.57 6.47 -3.19
N PRO A 53 3.61 6.35 -2.25
CA PRO A 53 3.36 7.42 -1.28
C PRO A 53 4.53 7.56 -0.31
N ASP A 54 4.66 8.75 0.26
CA ASP A 54 5.66 9.04 1.30
C ASP A 54 5.51 8.10 2.51
N VAL A 55 6.65 7.68 3.05
CA VAL A 55 6.67 6.85 4.25
C VAL A 55 6.31 7.69 5.48
N VAL A 56 5.26 7.28 6.18
CA VAL A 56 4.82 7.91 7.43
C VAL A 56 5.61 7.34 8.61
N ASP A 57 6.65 8.06 9.04
CA ASP A 57 7.47 7.68 10.21
C ASP A 57 7.63 8.88 11.17
N PRO A 58 7.28 8.76 12.48
CA PRO A 58 6.83 7.55 13.17
C PRO A 58 5.37 7.18 12.88
N CYS A 59 5.11 5.88 12.68
CA CYS A 59 3.74 5.36 12.58
C CYS A 59 2.94 5.72 13.85
N CYS A 60 1.80 6.39 13.72
CA CYS A 60 0.97 6.83 14.84
C CYS A 60 -0.08 5.80 15.28
N ALA A 61 -0.06 4.58 14.73
CA ALA A 61 -1.00 3.53 15.12
C ALA A 61 -0.75 3.11 16.58
N CYS A 62 -1.78 3.26 17.42
CA CYS A 62 -1.70 3.05 18.87
C CYS A 62 -1.93 1.60 19.30
N ASP A 63 -2.79 0.87 18.60
CA ASP A 63 -3.29 -0.44 19.04
C ASP A 63 -3.19 -1.49 17.91
N GLU A 64 -2.40 -2.54 18.15
CA GLU A 64 -2.65 -3.85 17.55
C GLU A 64 -4.06 -4.27 17.99
N ALA A 65 -4.98 -4.48 17.05
CA ALA A 65 -6.35 -4.90 17.33
C ALA A 65 -6.37 -6.09 18.30
N LYS A 66 -6.74 -5.83 19.56
CA LYS A 66 -6.77 -6.81 20.65
C LYS A 66 -8.21 -7.19 20.94
N TYR A 67 -8.62 -8.35 20.42
CA TYR A 67 -9.31 -9.31 21.29
C TYR A 67 -8.26 -10.28 21.81
N GLU A 68 -8.36 -10.54 23.10
CA GLU A 68 -7.43 -11.26 23.97
C GLU A 68 -6.92 -12.56 23.30
N ASN A 69 -5.60 -12.59 22.96
CA ASN A 69 -4.79 -13.70 22.42
C ASN A 69 -4.45 -13.78 20.91
N VAL A 70 -4.54 -12.71 20.10
CA VAL A 70 -3.99 -12.75 18.72
C VAL A 70 -3.36 -11.42 18.30
N TYR A 71 -2.04 -11.39 18.12
CA TYR A 71 -1.34 -10.34 17.36
C TYR A 71 -2.05 -10.15 16.00
N GLY A 72 -2.54 -8.94 15.72
CA GLY A 72 -3.25 -8.59 14.47
C GLY A 72 -2.48 -9.11 13.26
N SER A 73 -3.01 -10.15 12.64
CA SER A 73 -2.34 -10.85 11.54
C SER A 73 -2.90 -10.33 10.23
N PHE A 74 -2.05 -9.70 9.43
CA PHE A 74 -2.39 -9.19 8.10
C PHE A 74 -2.36 -10.33 7.10
N LYS A 75 -3.25 -10.28 6.11
CA LYS A 75 -3.29 -11.24 5.02
C LYS A 75 -3.07 -10.52 3.70
N VAL A 76 -2.04 -10.93 2.97
CA VAL A 76 -1.83 -10.51 1.59
C VAL A 76 -2.32 -11.62 0.66
N VAL A 77 -2.97 -11.21 -0.43
CA VAL A 77 -3.42 -12.10 -1.50
C VAL A 77 -2.72 -11.68 -2.78
N PHE A 78 -1.98 -12.59 -3.39
CA PHE A 78 -1.39 -12.41 -4.71
C PHE A 78 -2.28 -13.10 -5.74
N GLU A 79 -2.73 -12.34 -6.73
CA GLU A 79 -3.61 -12.78 -7.81
C GLU A 79 -2.91 -12.60 -9.14
N GLY A 80 -2.74 -13.71 -9.88
CA GLY A 80 -2.17 -13.65 -11.21
C GLY A 80 -3.18 -13.10 -12.21
N LEU A 81 -2.80 -12.06 -12.95
CA LEU A 81 -3.62 -11.53 -14.06
C LEU A 81 -2.97 -11.77 -15.44
N TRP A 82 -1.79 -12.40 -15.47
CA TRP A 82 -1.03 -12.68 -16.68
C TRP A 82 -1.61 -13.89 -17.43
N SER A 83 -2.17 -13.62 -18.61
CA SER A 83 -2.76 -14.63 -19.49
C SER A 83 -2.58 -14.23 -20.95
N ARG A 84 -2.77 -15.17 -21.88
CA ARG A 84 -2.77 -14.87 -23.32
C ARG A 84 -3.81 -13.82 -23.72
N HIS A 85 -4.91 -13.71 -22.98
CA HIS A 85 -5.96 -12.74 -23.28
C HIS A 85 -5.59 -11.32 -22.83
N THR A 86 -5.05 -11.19 -21.61
CA THR A 86 -4.67 -9.89 -21.04
C THR A 86 -3.35 -9.36 -21.62
N HIS A 87 -2.41 -10.24 -21.94
CA HIS A 87 -1.07 -9.89 -22.43
C HIS A 87 -0.69 -10.76 -23.64
N PRO A 88 -1.30 -10.53 -24.82
CA PRO A 88 -1.13 -11.40 -25.99
C PRO A 88 0.24 -11.31 -26.67
N LYS A 89 0.92 -10.16 -26.55
CA LYS A 89 2.19 -9.89 -27.23
C LYS A 89 3.30 -10.75 -26.61
N ASN A 90 3.93 -11.58 -27.44
CA ASN A 90 5.01 -12.50 -27.04
C ASN A 90 4.66 -13.42 -25.86
N PHE A 91 3.37 -13.74 -25.67
CA PHE A 91 2.98 -14.69 -24.63
C PHE A 91 3.59 -16.08 -24.93
N PRO A 92 4.15 -16.79 -23.94
CA PRO A 92 4.81 -18.06 -24.18
C PRO A 92 3.92 -19.07 -24.90
N THR A 93 4.43 -19.66 -25.99
CA THR A 93 3.70 -20.67 -26.76
C THR A 93 3.49 -21.93 -25.93
N ASN A 94 4.49 -22.28 -25.10
CA ASN A 94 4.42 -23.38 -24.16
C ASN A 94 3.86 -22.89 -22.82
N SER A 95 2.55 -23.06 -22.62
CA SER A 95 1.88 -22.64 -21.38
C SER A 95 2.45 -23.28 -20.12
N TRP A 96 3.10 -24.45 -20.20
CA TRP A 96 3.69 -25.11 -19.03
C TRP A 96 4.84 -24.32 -18.39
N LEU A 97 5.45 -23.40 -19.13
CA LEU A 97 6.51 -22.54 -18.61
C LEU A 97 5.96 -21.29 -17.91
N THR A 98 4.72 -20.90 -18.22
CA THR A 98 4.08 -19.73 -17.61
C THR A 98 3.84 -19.95 -16.12
N ARG A 99 4.57 -19.19 -15.31
CA ARG A 99 4.47 -19.26 -13.85
C ARG A 99 4.86 -17.95 -13.18
N PHE A 100 4.32 -17.74 -12.00
CA PHE A 100 4.88 -16.87 -10.98
C PHE A 100 5.67 -17.75 -10.02
N SER A 101 6.92 -17.37 -9.70
CA SER A 101 7.69 -18.06 -8.66
C SER A 101 7.02 -17.94 -7.30
N ASP A 102 7.54 -18.67 -6.31
CA ASP A 102 7.20 -18.41 -4.92
C ASP A 102 7.35 -16.91 -4.60
N VAL A 103 6.35 -16.37 -3.91
CA VAL A 103 6.34 -14.97 -3.47
C VAL A 103 7.20 -14.90 -2.21
N ILE A 104 8.10 -13.94 -2.15
CA ILE A 104 8.93 -13.67 -0.97
C ILE A 104 8.95 -12.18 -0.66
N GLY A 105 8.99 -11.86 0.62
CA GLY A 105 9.22 -10.51 1.09
C GLY A 105 9.27 -10.42 2.60
N ALA A 106 9.03 -9.24 3.14
CA ALA A 106 9.10 -9.00 4.57
C ALA A 106 8.23 -7.82 5.00
N SER A 107 7.77 -7.87 6.26
CA SER A 107 7.41 -6.66 6.99
C SER A 107 8.65 -6.08 7.67
N HIS A 108 8.90 -4.79 7.47
CA HIS A 108 10.17 -4.16 7.84
C HIS A 108 10.00 -2.70 8.30
N SER A 109 11.04 -2.15 8.92
CA SER A 109 11.10 -0.73 9.30
C SER A 109 11.44 0.16 8.10
N ALA A 110 11.29 1.49 8.28
CA ALA A 110 11.64 2.47 7.27
C ALA A 110 13.14 2.45 6.87
N ASP A 111 14.00 2.07 7.81
CA ASP A 111 15.47 2.05 7.63
C ASP A 111 15.99 0.93 6.70
N TYR A 112 15.14 -0.01 6.31
CA TYR A 112 15.55 -1.16 5.52
C TYR A 112 14.62 -1.41 4.35
N ARG A 113 15.18 -1.60 3.16
CA ARG A 113 14.48 -2.08 1.96
C ARG A 113 15.38 -3.09 1.27
N PHE A 114 14.79 -4.20 0.80
CA PHE A 114 15.54 -5.21 0.05
C PHE A 114 15.46 -5.00 -1.48
N TRP A 115 14.63 -4.07 -1.93
CA TRP A 115 14.57 -3.56 -3.30
C TRP A 115 13.96 -2.15 -3.29
N ASP A 116 14.32 -1.34 -4.27
CA ASP A 116 13.73 -0.03 -4.53
C ASP A 116 13.86 0.29 -6.03
N TYR A 117 13.08 1.23 -6.53
CA TYR A 117 13.17 1.64 -7.93
C TYR A 117 14.48 2.38 -8.20
N GLY A 118 15.18 1.98 -9.27
CA GLY A 118 16.47 2.57 -9.66
C GLY A 118 17.68 2.05 -8.88
N GLU A 119 17.47 1.24 -7.84
CA GLU A 119 18.54 0.66 -7.04
C GLU A 119 19.05 -0.68 -7.61
N ILE A 120 20.28 -1.04 -7.24
CA ILE A 120 20.91 -2.28 -7.67
C ILE A 120 20.36 -3.46 -6.87
N ALA A 121 19.96 -4.52 -7.57
CA ALA A 121 19.50 -5.75 -6.95
C ALA A 121 20.63 -6.48 -6.18
N SER A 122 20.33 -6.96 -4.97
CA SER A 122 21.21 -7.89 -4.25
C SER A 122 21.36 -9.23 -4.99
N ASP A 123 22.36 -10.03 -4.61
CA ASP A 123 22.52 -11.37 -5.18
C ASP A 123 21.29 -12.25 -4.93
N GLY A 124 20.65 -12.14 -3.77
CA GLY A 124 19.41 -12.79 -3.44
C GLY A 124 18.25 -12.36 -4.33
N LEU A 125 18.05 -11.05 -4.51
CA LEU A 125 17.00 -10.52 -5.37
C LEU A 125 17.23 -10.89 -6.84
N LYS A 126 18.47 -10.82 -7.31
CA LYS A 126 18.88 -11.27 -8.65
C LYS A 126 18.54 -12.75 -8.86
N ASN A 127 18.79 -13.61 -7.88
CA ASN A 127 18.47 -15.03 -7.96
C ASN A 127 16.95 -15.29 -8.03
N VAL A 128 16.15 -14.47 -7.36
CA VAL A 128 14.69 -14.49 -7.53
C VAL A 128 14.33 -14.07 -8.95
N ALA A 129 14.82 -12.92 -9.42
CA ALA A 129 14.48 -12.37 -10.74
C ALA A 129 14.91 -13.27 -11.91
N GLU A 130 16.06 -13.94 -11.82
CA GLU A 130 16.60 -14.74 -12.92
C GLU A 130 16.17 -16.21 -12.87
N LYS A 131 15.98 -16.78 -11.68
CA LYS A 131 15.78 -18.24 -11.51
C LYS A 131 14.50 -18.58 -10.74
N GLY A 132 13.86 -17.61 -10.11
CA GLY A 132 12.71 -17.82 -9.24
C GLY A 132 13.06 -18.52 -7.92
N SER A 133 14.33 -18.51 -7.51
CA SER A 133 14.79 -19.16 -6.28
C SER A 133 14.86 -18.16 -5.12
N THR A 134 14.05 -18.37 -4.10
CA THR A 134 13.93 -17.45 -2.96
C THR A 134 14.92 -17.72 -1.84
N ARG A 135 15.72 -18.79 -1.92
CA ARG A 135 16.55 -19.28 -0.80
C ARG A 135 17.60 -18.26 -0.36
N MET A 136 18.25 -17.60 -1.32
CA MET A 136 19.32 -16.64 -1.04
C MET A 136 18.75 -15.34 -0.48
N LEU A 137 17.68 -14.81 -1.08
CA LEU A 137 16.98 -13.64 -0.54
C LEU A 137 16.44 -13.90 0.87
N GLU A 138 15.91 -15.09 1.15
CA GLU A 138 15.50 -15.45 2.51
C GLU A 138 16.65 -15.38 3.52
N SER A 139 17.86 -15.80 3.12
CA SER A 139 19.06 -15.67 3.97
C SER A 139 19.46 -14.22 4.20
N GLU A 140 19.37 -13.37 3.17
CA GLU A 140 19.63 -11.92 3.29
C GLU A 140 18.64 -11.24 4.23
N LEU A 141 17.35 -11.55 4.10
CA LEU A 141 16.31 -11.05 5.00
C LEU A 141 16.57 -11.52 6.45
N LYS A 142 16.93 -12.79 6.66
CA LYS A 142 17.28 -13.28 8.02
C LYS A 142 18.48 -12.56 8.61
N ALA A 143 19.47 -12.17 7.80
CA ALA A 143 20.60 -11.38 8.27
C ALA A 143 20.20 -9.98 8.75
N GLN A 144 19.10 -9.43 8.22
CA GLN A 144 18.52 -8.13 8.57
C GLN A 144 17.38 -8.22 9.59
N SER A 145 17.40 -9.27 10.43
CA SER A 145 16.34 -9.55 11.42
C SER A 145 16.05 -8.42 12.41
N GLU A 146 16.98 -7.49 12.63
CA GLU A 146 16.75 -6.31 13.49
C GLU A 146 15.73 -5.33 12.90
N HIS A 147 15.65 -5.28 11.57
CA HIS A 147 14.76 -4.41 10.80
C HIS A 147 13.54 -5.17 10.25
N ILE A 148 13.39 -6.46 10.55
CA ILE A 148 12.35 -7.32 9.98
C ILE A 148 11.51 -7.95 11.07
N ARG A 149 10.19 -7.81 10.96
CA ARG A 149 9.24 -8.42 11.86
C ARG A 149 8.78 -9.80 11.41
N THR A 150 8.50 -9.97 10.12
CA THR A 150 8.04 -11.25 9.56
C THR A 150 8.54 -11.41 8.14
N ILE A 151 9.17 -12.55 7.83
CA ILE A 151 9.45 -12.96 6.46
C ILE A 151 8.19 -13.57 5.88
N ILE A 152 7.74 -13.00 4.76
CA ILE A 152 6.48 -13.35 4.08
C ILE A 152 6.81 -14.31 2.96
N LYS A 153 6.13 -15.46 2.92
CA LYS A 153 6.27 -16.46 1.85
C LYS A 153 4.91 -16.98 1.43
N ALA A 154 4.65 -16.98 0.13
CA ALA A 154 3.48 -17.63 -0.46
C ALA A 154 3.92 -18.56 -1.59
N ARG A 155 3.16 -19.65 -1.80
CA ARG A 155 3.43 -20.56 -2.92
C ARG A 155 3.22 -19.85 -4.25
N GLY A 156 4.13 -20.07 -5.18
CA GLY A 156 4.03 -19.61 -6.55
C GLY A 156 2.84 -20.21 -7.27
N ILE A 157 2.49 -19.59 -8.40
CA ILE A 157 1.31 -19.92 -9.17
C ILE A 157 1.76 -20.29 -10.58
N SER A 158 1.51 -21.52 -11.01
CA SER A 158 1.91 -22.01 -12.33
C SER A 158 0.72 -22.53 -13.13
N TYR A 159 0.92 -22.71 -14.43
CA TYR A 159 -0.03 -23.42 -15.29
C TYR A 159 -0.44 -24.78 -14.67
N PRO A 160 -1.73 -25.17 -14.74
CA PRO A 160 -2.84 -24.54 -15.47
C PRO A 160 -3.48 -23.32 -14.80
N ASN A 161 -3.13 -23.03 -13.54
CA ASN A 161 -3.82 -22.02 -12.72
C ASN A 161 -3.03 -20.72 -12.60
N VAL A 162 -2.38 -20.23 -13.67
CA VAL A 162 -1.57 -18.98 -13.64
C VAL A 162 -2.36 -17.79 -13.13
N THR A 163 -3.67 -17.76 -13.39
CA THR A 163 -4.59 -16.70 -12.91
C THR A 163 -5.21 -16.99 -11.55
N GLY A 164 -4.63 -17.93 -10.80
CA GLY A 164 -5.07 -18.30 -9.47
C GLY A 164 -4.70 -17.24 -8.42
N LYS A 165 -5.03 -17.56 -7.17
CA LYS A 165 -4.68 -16.76 -5.99
C LYS A 165 -3.84 -17.57 -5.02
N THR A 166 -2.86 -16.92 -4.42
CA THR A 166 -2.09 -17.44 -3.28
C THR A 166 -2.12 -16.40 -2.17
N PHE A 167 -1.89 -16.81 -0.93
CA PHE A 167 -1.94 -15.87 0.19
C PHE A 167 -0.83 -16.17 1.19
N ALA A 168 -0.47 -15.13 1.94
CA ALA A 168 0.41 -15.24 3.09
C ALA A 168 -0.15 -14.41 4.24
N VAL A 169 0.13 -14.87 5.46
CA VAL A 169 -0.24 -14.18 6.70
C VAL A 169 1.03 -13.68 7.36
N PHE A 170 1.03 -12.42 7.77
CA PHE A 170 2.20 -11.77 8.36
C PHE A 170 1.80 -10.83 9.48
N ARG A 171 2.79 -10.37 10.25
CA ARG A 171 2.61 -9.43 11.36
C ARG A 171 3.38 -8.16 11.08
N VAL A 172 2.85 -7.06 11.58
CA VAL A 172 3.46 -5.72 11.57
C VAL A 172 3.34 -5.14 12.96
N ASP A 173 4.19 -4.18 13.27
CA ASP A 173 4.11 -3.39 14.49
C ASP A 173 4.41 -1.93 14.16
N LYS A 174 4.39 -1.05 15.17
CA LYS A 174 4.65 0.38 15.00
C LYS A 174 6.00 0.68 14.34
N LYS A 175 7.04 -0.13 14.63
CA LYS A 175 8.38 0.03 14.06
C LYS A 175 8.46 -0.59 12.66
N HIS A 176 7.82 -1.74 12.45
CA HIS A 176 7.85 -2.52 11.21
C HIS A 176 6.52 -2.41 10.46
N HIS A 177 6.14 -1.19 10.12
CA HIS A 177 4.83 -0.88 9.51
C HIS A 177 4.86 -0.92 7.97
N LEU A 178 6.02 -1.15 7.35
CA LEU A 178 6.17 -1.29 5.91
C LEU A 178 6.18 -2.76 5.49
N MET A 179 5.80 -3.02 4.24
CA MET A 179 5.83 -4.34 3.63
C MET A 179 6.35 -4.24 2.19
N SER A 180 7.28 -5.13 1.85
CA SER A 180 7.81 -5.27 0.49
C SER A 180 7.71 -6.73 0.05
N LEU A 181 7.32 -6.98 -1.20
CA LEU A 181 7.11 -8.32 -1.76
C LEU A 181 7.63 -8.39 -3.21
N VAL A 182 8.13 -9.55 -3.61
CA VAL A 182 8.55 -9.83 -4.98
C VAL A 182 8.15 -11.26 -5.39
N SER A 183 7.89 -11.43 -6.68
CA SER A 183 7.74 -12.73 -7.33
C SER A 183 8.26 -12.60 -8.77
N MET A 184 8.94 -13.63 -9.24
CA MET A 184 9.44 -13.68 -10.62
C MET A 184 8.32 -14.08 -11.56
N LEU A 185 8.14 -13.32 -12.63
CA LEU A 185 7.41 -13.77 -13.81
C LEU A 185 8.32 -14.71 -14.62
N GLY A 186 7.91 -15.96 -14.75
CA GLY A 186 8.68 -17.02 -15.40
C GLY A 186 8.04 -17.46 -16.71
N GLU A 187 8.90 -17.67 -17.70
CA GLU A 187 8.62 -18.17 -19.04
C GLU A 187 9.57 -19.29 -19.48
#